data_AF-A0A1Y2GMA3-F1
#
_entry.id   AF-A0A1Y2GMA3-F1
#
_cell.length_a   1.000
_cell.length_b   1.000
_cell.length_c   1.000
_cell.angle_alpha   90.00
_cell.angle_beta   90.00
_cell.angle_gamma   90.00
#
_symmetry.space_group_name_H-M   'P 1'
#
loop_
_entity.id
_entity.type
_entity.pdbx_description
1 polymer ?
#
loop_
_entity_poly.entity_id
_entity_poly.type
_entity_poly.pdbx_seq_one_letter_code
_entity_poly.pdbx_strand_id
1 'polypeptide(L)'
;MPSLLRTIVAAFVVLIFVLEDQHNQVSAQKLNKTISSGHNLNLPKVQLSAQDQVQVQPYSEKLKLPKLRFYEHANYEGRCVRCVTIGYNDCYTLDPKRFEGTNWVSSISMIQEDPRDGPTTATFYTSPACGGEWFRYSENLKGLTTSWGSLGSYNDQIRSFKIANFYVEPGTGSNQPDDRRTFGEYSCHWGKSNECQKP
;
A
#
# COMPACT_ATOMS: atom_id res chain seq x y z
N MET A 1 -22.44 39.86 17.23
CA MET A 1 -22.57 38.62 18.02
C MET A 1 -22.25 37.40 17.15
N PRO A 2 -21.00 36.90 17.12
CA PRO A 2 -20.69 35.60 16.53
C PRO A 2 -19.81 34.77 17.49
N SER A 3 -20.39 34.19 18.54
CA SER A 3 -19.62 33.29 19.45
C SER A 3 -20.24 31.92 19.64
N LEU A 4 -21.46 31.65 19.15
CA LEU A 4 -22.11 30.35 19.33
C LEU A 4 -21.73 29.31 18.28
N LEU A 5 -21.44 29.72 17.03
CA LEU A 5 -21.21 28.75 15.95
C LEU A 5 -19.85 28.05 16.01
N ARG A 6 -18.83 28.68 16.62
CA ARG A 6 -17.47 28.09 16.71
C ARG A 6 -17.36 27.00 17.79
N THR A 7 -18.20 27.05 18.82
CA THR A 7 -18.19 26.06 19.91
C THR A 7 -18.83 24.74 19.50
N ILE A 8 -19.82 24.76 18.59
CA ILE A 8 -20.52 23.55 18.13
C ILE A 8 -19.61 22.68 17.23
N VAL A 9 -18.74 23.30 16.41
CA VAL A 9 -17.83 22.55 15.53
C VAL A 9 -16.72 21.83 16.31
N ALA A 10 -16.22 22.43 17.41
CA ALA A 10 -15.20 21.79 18.24
C ALA A 10 -15.73 20.57 19.01
N ALA A 11 -17.00 20.60 19.44
CA ALA A 11 -17.61 19.46 20.14
C ALA A 11 -17.83 18.24 19.22
N PHE A 12 -18.13 18.47 17.93
CA PHE A 12 -18.34 17.39 16.97
C PHE A 12 -17.04 16.68 16.57
N VAL A 13 -15.92 17.39 16.48
CA VAL A 13 -14.62 16.77 16.15
C VAL A 13 -14.12 15.87 17.29
N VAL A 14 -14.35 16.25 18.55
CA VAL A 14 -13.98 15.41 19.70
C VAL A 14 -14.84 14.15 19.80
N LEU A 15 -16.12 14.21 19.40
CA LEU A 15 -16.99 13.03 19.43
C LEU A 15 -16.61 11.98 18.37
N ILE A 16 -16.06 12.40 17.22
CA ILE A 16 -15.61 11.47 16.16
C ILE A 16 -14.34 10.73 16.58
N PHE A 17 -13.38 11.42 17.23
CA PHE A 17 -12.16 10.77 17.71
C PHE A 17 -12.39 9.76 18.85
N VAL A 18 -13.42 9.94 19.67
CA VAL A 18 -13.74 8.98 20.75
C VAL A 18 -14.45 7.72 20.25
N LEU A 19 -15.18 7.79 19.12
CA LEU A 19 -15.89 6.64 18.57
C LEU A 19 -14.99 5.67 17.78
N GLU A 20 -13.87 6.15 17.24
CA GLU A 20 -12.96 5.31 16.46
C GLU A 20 -12.04 4.46 17.34
N ASP A 21 -11.79 4.86 18.59
CA ASP A 21 -10.96 4.11 19.54
C ASP A 21 -11.74 2.94 20.22
N GLN A 22 -13.06 3.04 20.32
CA GLN A 22 -13.89 1.98 20.90
C GLN A 22 -14.03 0.77 19.96
N HIS A 23 -13.89 0.94 18.64
CA HIS A 23 -14.04 -0.17 17.70
C HIS A 23 -12.79 -1.07 17.63
N ASN A 24 -11.63 -0.59 18.10
CA ASN A 24 -10.39 -1.36 18.12
C ASN A 24 -10.18 -2.17 19.41
N GLN A 25 -10.89 -1.84 20.50
CA GLN A 25 -10.81 -2.58 21.77
C GLN A 25 -11.74 -3.80 21.83
N VAL A 26 -12.84 -3.82 21.05
CA VAL A 26 -13.83 -4.91 21.11
C VAL A 26 -13.34 -6.20 20.42
N SER A 27 -12.40 -6.11 19.48
CA SER A 27 -11.82 -7.30 18.82
C SER A 27 -10.82 -8.07 19.70
N ALA A 28 -10.23 -7.44 20.73
CA ALA A 28 -9.30 -8.11 21.63
C ALA A 28 -9.99 -8.83 22.82
N GLN A 29 -11.24 -8.49 23.15
CA GLN A 29 -11.95 -9.09 24.29
C GLN A 29 -12.87 -10.26 23.93
N LYS A 30 -13.15 -10.50 22.64
CA LYS A 30 -14.05 -11.57 22.19
C LYS A 30 -13.40 -12.96 22.06
N LEU A 31 -12.14 -13.12 22.50
CA LEU A 31 -11.44 -14.41 22.49
C LEU A 31 -11.35 -15.10 23.87
N ASN A 32 -11.85 -14.48 24.96
CA ASN A 32 -11.67 -15.00 26.33
C ASN A 32 -12.97 -15.37 27.06
N LYS A 33 -14.08 -15.57 26.36
CA LYS A 33 -15.37 -15.82 27.05
C LYS A 33 -16.15 -17.00 26.48
N THR A 34 -15.54 -18.18 26.43
CA THR A 34 -16.29 -19.45 26.36
C THR A 34 -15.50 -20.64 26.92
N ILE A 35 -15.14 -20.64 28.20
CA ILE A 35 -14.89 -21.88 28.95
C ILE A 35 -15.41 -21.70 30.38
N SER A 36 -16.68 -22.02 30.60
CA SER A 36 -17.21 -22.33 31.93
C SER A 36 -18.21 -23.48 31.78
N SER A 37 -17.68 -24.69 31.78
CA SER A 37 -18.41 -25.89 32.17
C SER A 37 -17.39 -26.82 32.83
N GLY A 38 -17.70 -27.21 34.06
CA GLY A 38 -16.74 -27.73 35.02
C GLY A 38 -16.19 -29.09 34.64
N HIS A 39 -14.87 -29.16 34.53
CA HIS A 39 -14.09 -30.35 34.84
C HIS A 39 -12.81 -29.90 35.54
N ASN A 40 -12.62 -30.41 36.76
CA ASN A 40 -11.49 -30.09 37.62
C ASN A 40 -10.25 -30.84 37.11
N LEU A 41 -9.67 -30.32 36.02
CA LEU A 41 -8.39 -30.78 35.50
C LEU A 41 -7.29 -30.07 36.27
N ASN A 42 -6.53 -30.86 37.04
CA ASN A 42 -5.36 -30.43 37.77
C ASN A 42 -4.24 -30.12 36.77
N LEU A 43 -4.31 -28.94 36.15
CA LEU A 43 -3.30 -28.45 35.22
C LEU A 43 -2.04 -28.04 36.01
N PRO A 44 -0.84 -28.48 35.59
CA PRO A 44 0.40 -28.05 36.23
C PRO A 44 0.54 -26.53 36.11
N LYS A 45 0.85 -25.88 37.25
CA LYS A 45 1.23 -24.47 37.27
C LYS A 45 2.52 -24.32 36.44
N VAL A 46 2.37 -23.89 35.19
CA VAL A 46 3.50 -23.45 34.38
C VAL A 46 3.98 -22.12 34.96
N GLN A 47 5.07 -22.17 35.73
CA GLN A 47 5.80 -20.97 36.14
C GLN A 47 6.49 -20.42 34.90
N LEU A 48 5.95 -19.36 34.31
CA LEU A 48 6.71 -18.55 33.34
C LEU A 48 7.88 -17.91 34.10
N SER A 49 9.10 -18.34 33.77
CA SER A 49 10.32 -17.73 34.30
C SER A 49 10.47 -16.32 33.74
N ALA A 50 10.87 -15.38 34.59
CA ALA A 50 11.04 -13.96 34.26
C ALA A 50 12.24 -13.66 33.33
N GLN A 51 12.69 -14.64 32.53
CA GLN A 51 13.92 -14.56 31.74
C GLN A 51 13.71 -14.50 30.22
N ASP A 52 12.47 -14.63 29.73
CA ASP A 52 12.16 -14.40 28.31
C ASP A 52 11.87 -12.92 28.04
N GLN A 53 12.85 -12.06 28.35
CA GLN A 53 12.87 -10.71 27.79
C GLN A 53 13.33 -10.82 26.33
N VAL A 54 12.36 -10.99 25.42
CA VAL A 54 12.58 -10.84 23.98
C VAL A 54 13.19 -9.47 23.77
N GLN A 55 14.49 -9.41 23.46
CA GLN A 55 15.14 -8.18 23.08
C GLN A 55 14.53 -7.72 21.75
N VAL A 56 13.56 -6.81 21.84
CA VAL A 56 13.06 -6.06 20.69
C VAL A 56 14.21 -5.14 20.27
N GLN A 57 15.05 -5.61 19.35
CA GLN A 57 16.05 -4.74 18.74
C GLN A 57 15.29 -3.56 18.10
N PRO A 58 15.64 -2.30 18.44
CA PRO A 58 15.03 -1.15 17.80
C PRO A 58 15.44 -1.18 16.33
N TYR A 59 14.50 -1.55 15.47
CA TYR A 59 14.69 -1.54 14.03
C TYR A 59 14.79 -0.08 13.56
N SER A 60 15.95 0.55 13.76
CA SER A 60 16.25 1.90 13.29
C SER A 60 16.82 1.90 11.86
N GLU A 61 16.80 0.75 11.20
CA GLU A 61 17.15 0.64 9.79
C GLU A 61 16.04 1.34 8.99
N LYS A 62 16.39 2.43 8.34
CA LYS A 62 15.49 3.24 7.52
C LYS A 62 14.74 2.33 6.56
N LEU A 63 13.44 2.13 6.81
CA LEU A 63 12.59 1.23 6.04
C LEU A 63 12.77 1.53 4.54
N LYS A 64 13.34 0.58 3.81
CA LYS A 64 13.50 0.69 2.37
C LYS A 64 12.13 0.43 1.74
N LEU A 65 11.55 1.47 1.18
CA LEU A 65 10.21 1.40 0.60
C LEU A 65 10.29 0.93 -0.86
N PRO A 66 9.22 0.30 -1.37
CA PRO A 66 9.11 -0.05 -2.77
C PRO A 66 9.33 1.17 -3.67
N LYS A 67 10.06 0.97 -4.78
CA LYS A 67 10.28 1.99 -5.80
C LYS A 67 9.46 1.63 -7.03
N LEU A 68 8.68 2.58 -7.53
CA LEU A 68 7.93 2.39 -8.78
C LEU A 68 8.49 3.25 -9.91
N ARG A 69 8.38 2.72 -11.12
CA ARG A 69 8.64 3.41 -12.38
C ARG A 69 7.45 3.20 -13.31
N PHE A 70 7.03 4.28 -13.94
CA PHE A 70 5.92 4.35 -14.88
C PHE A 70 6.46 4.82 -16.22
N TYR A 71 6.12 4.13 -17.30
CA TYR A 71 6.63 4.37 -18.64
C TYR A 71 5.50 4.72 -19.58
N GLU A 72 5.78 5.64 -20.51
CA GLU A 72 4.84 6.18 -21.49
C GLU A 72 4.34 5.13 -22.49
N HIS A 73 5.20 4.20 -22.88
CA HIS A 73 4.87 3.17 -23.86
C HIS A 73 4.94 1.78 -23.25
N ALA A 74 4.40 0.80 -23.97
CA ALA A 74 4.62 -0.60 -23.65
C ALA A 74 6.11 -0.95 -23.73
N ASN A 75 6.48 -2.08 -23.14
CA ASN A 75 7.84 -2.63 -23.10
C ASN A 75 8.89 -1.67 -22.51
N TYR A 76 8.47 -0.82 -21.57
CA TYR A 76 9.35 0.10 -20.83
C TYR A 76 10.01 1.16 -21.72
N GLU A 77 9.34 1.53 -22.81
CA GLU A 77 9.81 2.52 -23.76
C GLU A 77 9.26 3.93 -23.47
N GLY A 78 9.88 4.91 -24.12
CA GLY A 78 9.48 6.31 -24.03
C GLY A 78 9.96 7.00 -22.75
N ARG A 79 9.25 8.06 -22.36
CA ARG A 79 9.55 8.81 -21.14
C ARG A 79 9.12 8.00 -19.93
N CYS A 80 9.79 8.21 -18.80
CA CYS A 80 9.38 7.57 -17.55
C CYS A 80 9.34 8.52 -16.34
N VAL A 81 8.49 8.16 -15.37
CA VAL A 81 8.36 8.79 -14.06
C VAL A 81 8.75 7.78 -12.99
N ARG A 82 9.62 8.20 -12.06
CA ARG A 82 10.00 7.41 -10.90
C ARG A 82 9.26 7.92 -9.66
N CYS A 83 8.87 6.99 -8.80
CA CYS A 83 8.42 7.28 -7.44
C CYS A 83 9.43 6.65 -6.47
N VAL A 84 10.24 7.46 -5.81
CA VAL A 84 11.33 7.00 -4.91
C VAL A 84 10.92 6.86 -3.45
N THR A 85 9.86 7.56 -3.02
CA THR A 85 9.42 7.61 -1.63
C THR A 85 7.94 7.30 -1.55
N ILE A 86 7.60 6.04 -1.26
CA ILE A 86 6.22 5.55 -1.29
C ILE A 86 5.91 4.85 0.03
N GLY A 87 5.16 5.52 0.91
CA GLY A 87 4.62 4.94 2.13
C GLY A 87 3.57 3.89 1.83
N TYR A 88 3.36 2.98 2.79
CA TYR A 88 2.30 1.99 2.69
C TYR A 88 0.93 2.63 2.99
N ASN A 89 -0.08 2.16 2.27
CA ASN A 89 -1.50 2.55 2.37
C ASN A 89 -1.82 4.01 2.02
N ASP A 90 -0.84 4.78 1.59
CA ASP A 90 -1.01 6.12 1.04
C ASP A 90 -1.46 6.06 -0.43
N CYS A 91 -2.33 7.00 -0.84
CA CYS A 91 -2.65 7.25 -2.24
C CYS A 91 -1.62 8.18 -2.87
N TYR A 92 -1.18 7.84 -4.08
CA TYR A 92 -0.24 8.66 -4.85
C TYR A 92 -0.79 8.97 -6.22
N THR A 93 -0.78 10.26 -6.58
CA THR A 93 -1.25 10.74 -7.88
C THR A 93 -0.07 10.89 -8.83
N LEU A 94 -0.26 10.46 -10.07
CA LEU A 94 0.67 10.73 -11.15
C LEU A 94 0.43 12.15 -11.67
N ASP A 95 1.48 12.97 -11.64
CA ASP A 95 1.42 14.35 -12.11
C ASP A 95 1.25 14.38 -13.64
N PRO A 96 0.11 14.87 -14.18
CA PRO A 96 -0.15 14.93 -15.61
C PRO A 96 0.91 15.74 -16.37
N LYS A 97 1.52 16.73 -15.73
CA LYS A 97 2.56 17.58 -16.34
C LYS A 97 3.79 16.80 -16.78
N ARG A 98 3.99 15.62 -16.20
CA ARG A 98 5.12 14.73 -16.54
C ARG A 98 4.85 13.89 -17.78
N PHE A 99 3.58 13.74 -18.13
CA PHE A 99 3.11 13.08 -19.34
C PHE A 99 2.51 14.09 -20.32
N GLU A 100 2.63 15.40 -20.06
CA GLU A 100 2.08 16.44 -20.94
C GLU A 100 2.62 16.29 -22.37
N GLY A 101 1.69 16.34 -23.33
CA GLY A 101 1.94 16.15 -24.74
C GLY A 101 2.05 14.70 -25.21
N THR A 102 1.84 13.70 -24.33
CA THR A 102 1.90 12.29 -24.74
C THR A 102 0.79 11.43 -24.14
N ASN A 103 0.83 10.16 -24.54
CA ASN A 103 0.17 9.04 -23.89
C ASN A 103 0.59 8.94 -22.41
N TRP A 104 -0.30 8.38 -21.59
CA TRP A 104 -0.10 8.21 -20.15
C TRP A 104 0.72 6.94 -19.90
N VAL A 105 0.52 6.26 -18.77
CA VAL A 105 1.28 5.06 -18.43
C VAL A 105 0.80 3.87 -19.26
N SER A 106 1.74 3.19 -19.93
CA SER A 106 1.49 1.93 -20.65
C SER A 106 2.39 0.77 -20.22
N SER A 107 3.40 1.01 -19.39
CA SER A 107 4.12 -0.07 -18.67
C SER A 107 4.66 0.39 -17.32
N ILE A 108 4.88 -0.57 -16.41
CA ILE A 108 5.22 -0.30 -15.00
C ILE A 108 6.33 -1.24 -14.55
N SER A 109 7.28 -0.74 -13.76
CA SER A 109 8.26 -1.56 -13.06
C SER A 109 8.29 -1.20 -11.57
N MET A 110 8.37 -2.22 -10.73
CA MET A 110 8.42 -2.10 -9.28
C MET A 110 9.63 -2.85 -8.75
N ILE A 111 10.47 -2.16 -7.99
CA ILE A 111 11.62 -2.74 -7.28
C ILE A 111 11.23 -2.80 -5.82
N GLN A 112 11.12 -4.00 -5.27
CA GLN A 112 10.78 -4.20 -3.87
C GLN A 112 12.07 -4.31 -3.04
N GLU A 113 12.43 -3.21 -2.37
CA GLU A 113 13.60 -3.12 -1.49
C GLU A 113 13.27 -3.35 -0.01
N ASP A 114 11.99 -3.51 0.32
CA ASP A 114 11.53 -3.78 1.68
C ASP A 114 12.02 -5.15 2.15
N PRO A 115 12.79 -5.23 3.25
CA PRO A 115 13.34 -6.49 3.75
C PRO A 115 12.30 -7.37 4.47
N ARG A 116 11.10 -6.83 4.74
CA ARG A 116 10.05 -7.57 5.46
C ARG A 116 9.61 -8.79 4.67
N ASP A 117 9.38 -9.88 5.40
CA ASP A 117 8.72 -11.05 4.86
C ASP A 117 7.22 -10.78 4.73
N GLY A 118 6.64 -11.22 3.62
CA GLY A 118 5.21 -11.15 3.40
C GLY A 118 4.80 -10.51 2.08
N PRO A 119 3.48 -10.42 1.86
CA PRO A 119 2.92 -9.91 0.62
C PRO A 119 3.12 -8.40 0.48
N THR A 120 3.41 -7.99 -0.75
CA THR A 120 3.36 -6.61 -1.20
C THR A 120 2.24 -6.49 -2.22
N THR A 121 1.34 -5.55 -1.99
CA THR A 121 0.21 -5.31 -2.87
C THR A 121 0.37 -3.97 -3.55
N ALA A 122 0.38 -3.95 -4.88
CA ALA A 122 0.31 -2.73 -5.68
C ALA A 122 -1.05 -2.64 -6.36
N THR A 123 -1.79 -1.54 -6.13
CA THR A 123 -3.06 -1.26 -6.79
C THR A 123 -2.94 0.01 -7.63
N PHE A 124 -3.43 -0.04 -8.86
CA PHE A 124 -3.35 1.04 -9.83
C PHE A 124 -4.75 1.44 -10.27
N TYR A 125 -5.02 2.73 -10.35
CA TYR A 125 -6.35 3.27 -10.54
C TYR A 125 -6.41 4.20 -11.75
N THR A 126 -7.58 4.23 -12.40
CA THR A 126 -7.84 5.15 -13.52
C THR A 126 -8.26 6.55 -13.07
N SER A 127 -8.60 6.72 -11.78
CA SER A 127 -8.88 8.03 -11.18
C SER A 127 -7.65 8.61 -10.47
N PRO A 128 -7.45 9.94 -10.41
CA PRO A 128 -6.40 10.58 -9.63
C PRO A 128 -6.46 10.33 -8.11
N ALA A 129 -7.64 10.03 -7.55
CA ALA A 129 -7.84 9.92 -6.10
C ALA A 129 -7.94 8.47 -5.58
N CYS A 130 -7.25 7.53 -6.23
CA CYS A 130 -7.29 6.10 -5.92
C CYS A 130 -8.71 5.52 -5.81
N GLY A 131 -9.56 5.86 -6.79
CA GLY A 131 -10.90 5.32 -6.99
C GLY A 131 -11.15 4.95 -8.45
N GLY A 132 -12.41 4.71 -8.84
CA GLY A 132 -12.76 4.35 -10.22
C GLY A 132 -12.40 2.89 -10.54
N GLU A 133 -12.07 2.63 -11.81
CA GLU A 133 -11.55 1.32 -12.23
C GLU A 133 -10.12 1.12 -11.77
N TRP A 134 -9.75 -0.13 -11.55
CA TRP A 134 -8.43 -0.45 -11.02
C TRP A 134 -8.04 -1.88 -11.34
N PHE A 135 -6.73 -2.13 -11.32
CA PHE A 135 -6.17 -3.48 -11.24
C PHE A 135 -5.17 -3.57 -10.09
N ARG A 136 -4.90 -4.80 -9.66
CA ARG A 136 -4.06 -5.05 -8.49
C ARG A 136 -3.15 -6.25 -8.73
N TYR A 137 -1.97 -6.18 -8.12
CA TYR A 137 -1.07 -7.30 -7.96
C TYR A 137 -0.70 -7.46 -6.48
N SER A 138 -0.78 -8.68 -5.97
CA SER A 138 -0.43 -9.00 -4.59
C SER A 138 0.39 -10.28 -4.58
N GLU A 139 1.66 -10.16 -4.18
CA GLU A 139 2.62 -11.26 -4.20
C GLU A 139 3.67 -11.07 -3.10
N ASN A 140 4.38 -12.14 -2.73
CA ASN A 140 5.60 -11.98 -1.97
C ASN A 140 6.74 -11.55 -2.91
N LEU A 141 7.13 -10.27 -2.81
CA LEU A 141 8.09 -9.63 -3.71
C LEU A 141 9.42 -9.29 -3.05
N LYS A 142 9.70 -9.85 -1.86
CA LYS A 142 10.93 -9.53 -1.10
C LYS A 142 12.19 -9.72 -1.97
N GLY A 143 12.92 -8.63 -2.19
CA GLY A 143 14.16 -8.62 -2.98
C GLY A 143 13.96 -8.84 -4.48
N LEU A 144 12.72 -8.75 -4.98
CA LEU A 144 12.39 -8.97 -6.39
C LEU A 144 12.09 -7.65 -7.10
N THR A 145 12.39 -7.63 -8.40
CA THR A 145 11.87 -6.65 -9.35
C THR A 145 10.73 -7.30 -10.13
N THR A 146 9.56 -6.66 -10.12
CA THR A 146 8.39 -7.09 -10.91
C THR A 146 8.03 -6.00 -11.90
N SER A 147 7.77 -6.39 -13.14
CA SER A 147 7.46 -5.46 -14.20
C SER A 147 6.29 -5.96 -15.06
N TRP A 148 5.53 -5.01 -15.60
CA TRP A 148 4.38 -5.22 -16.48
C TRP A 148 4.64 -4.48 -17.78
N GLY A 149 4.91 -5.25 -18.84
CA GLY A 149 5.34 -4.73 -20.15
C GLY A 149 4.20 -4.09 -20.93
N SER A 150 2.98 -4.48 -20.66
CA SER A 150 1.77 -3.84 -21.19
C SER A 150 0.71 -3.83 -20.11
N LEU A 151 -0.06 -2.74 -20.03
CA LEU A 151 -1.23 -2.66 -19.16
C LEU A 151 -2.53 -3.06 -19.88
N GLY A 152 -2.44 -3.52 -21.13
CA GLY A 152 -3.60 -3.98 -21.90
C GLY A 152 -4.67 -2.89 -22.02
N SER A 153 -5.89 -3.18 -21.55
CA SER A 153 -6.98 -2.20 -21.54
C SER A 153 -6.70 -0.97 -20.66
N TYR A 154 -5.73 -1.02 -19.75
CA TYR A 154 -5.34 0.11 -18.90
C TYR A 154 -4.22 0.98 -19.47
N ASN A 155 -3.71 0.65 -20.66
CA ASN A 155 -2.77 1.51 -21.35
C ASN A 155 -3.34 2.93 -21.43
N ASP A 156 -2.55 3.89 -21.00
CA ASP A 156 -2.86 5.31 -20.95
C ASP A 156 -3.99 5.72 -20.00
N GLN A 157 -4.41 4.83 -19.09
CA GLN A 157 -5.53 5.10 -18.18
C GLN A 157 -5.10 5.28 -16.72
N ILE A 158 -3.92 4.81 -16.32
CA ILE A 158 -3.49 4.92 -14.93
C ILE A 158 -3.19 6.38 -14.55
N ARG A 159 -3.76 6.79 -13.41
CA ARG A 159 -3.65 8.16 -12.85
C ARG A 159 -3.18 8.18 -11.40
N SER A 160 -3.39 7.10 -10.66
CA SER A 160 -2.92 6.99 -9.27
C SER A 160 -2.63 5.55 -8.87
N PHE A 161 -1.96 5.37 -7.73
CA PHE A 161 -1.62 4.07 -7.20
C PHE A 161 -1.56 4.05 -5.67
N LYS A 162 -1.63 2.84 -5.09
CA LYS A 162 -1.41 2.55 -3.67
C LYS A 162 -0.52 1.32 -3.52
N ILE A 163 0.38 1.35 -2.54
CA ILE A 163 1.17 0.19 -2.15
C ILE A 163 0.79 -0.23 -0.73
N ALA A 164 0.53 -1.51 -0.50
CA ALA A 164 0.15 -2.07 0.79
C ALA A 164 1.05 -3.26 1.16
N ASN A 165 1.14 -3.57 2.45
CA ASN A 165 2.01 -4.61 3.03
C ASN A 165 1.23 -5.83 3.55
N PHE A 166 0.03 -6.04 3.01
CA PHE A 166 -0.82 -7.19 3.31
C PHE A 166 -1.32 -7.78 2.00
N TYR A 167 -1.67 -9.07 2.04
CA TYR A 167 -2.19 -9.77 0.88
C TYR A 167 -3.61 -9.33 0.61
N VAL A 168 -3.94 -9.16 -0.67
CA VAL A 168 -5.33 -9.02 -1.09
C VAL A 168 -5.52 -9.86 -2.33
N GLU A 169 -6.53 -10.72 -2.32
CA GLU A 169 -6.79 -11.68 -3.39
C GLU A 169 -6.89 -10.97 -4.76
N PRO A 170 -6.18 -11.47 -5.79
CA PRO A 170 -6.37 -11.05 -7.17
C PRO A 170 -7.81 -11.37 -7.60
N GLY A 171 -8.58 -10.38 -8.06
CA GLY A 171 -9.98 -10.63 -8.45
C GLY A 171 -10.97 -9.51 -8.17
N THR A 172 -10.52 -8.32 -7.77
CA THR A 172 -11.42 -7.17 -7.62
C THR A 172 -11.09 -6.00 -8.56
N GLY A 173 -10.36 -6.22 -9.65
CA GLY A 173 -10.15 -5.21 -10.70
C GLY A 173 -10.69 -5.67 -12.05
N SER A 174 -11.37 -4.81 -12.81
CA SER A 174 -11.74 -5.12 -14.20
C SER A 174 -10.45 -5.37 -14.99
N ASN A 175 -10.28 -6.47 -15.73
CA ASN A 175 -9.24 -6.63 -16.77
C ASN A 175 -7.76 -6.50 -16.35
N GLN A 176 -7.30 -7.28 -15.37
CA GLN A 176 -5.87 -7.32 -15.00
C GLN A 176 -4.97 -7.66 -16.22
N PRO A 177 -3.87 -6.92 -16.44
CA PRO A 177 -2.96 -7.20 -17.56
C PRO A 177 -2.32 -8.60 -17.46
N ASP A 178 -2.25 -9.34 -18.57
CA ASP A 178 -1.70 -10.71 -18.61
C ASP A 178 -0.16 -10.74 -18.80
N ASP A 179 0.46 -9.60 -19.12
CA ASP A 179 1.90 -9.51 -19.45
C ASP A 179 2.77 -9.24 -18.21
N ARG A 180 2.83 -10.23 -17.29
CA ARG A 180 3.77 -10.20 -16.15
C ARG A 180 5.13 -10.75 -16.58
N ARG A 181 6.16 -9.93 -16.40
CA ARG A 181 7.53 -10.22 -16.84
C ARG A 181 8.49 -9.91 -15.70
N THR A 182 9.20 -10.93 -15.18
CA THR A 182 10.34 -10.74 -14.26
C THR A 182 11.58 -10.40 -15.09
N PHE A 183 11.86 -9.11 -15.29
CA PHE A 183 12.91 -8.66 -16.22
C PHE A 183 13.89 -7.68 -15.59
N GLY A 184 15.11 -7.67 -16.15
CA GLY A 184 16.24 -6.83 -15.74
C GLY A 184 16.07 -5.35 -16.02
N GLU A 185 17.08 -4.56 -15.68
CA GLU A 185 17.03 -3.09 -15.71
C GLU A 185 16.82 -2.52 -17.13
N TYR A 186 15.73 -1.80 -17.34
CA TYR A 186 15.47 -1.04 -18.56
C TYR A 186 15.96 0.41 -18.45
N SER A 187 16.50 0.94 -19.55
CA SER A 187 16.93 2.34 -19.67
C SER A 187 15.73 3.28 -19.75
N CYS A 188 15.48 4.05 -18.70
CA CYS A 188 14.48 5.12 -18.72
C CYS A 188 15.08 6.40 -19.33
N HIS A 189 14.41 6.95 -20.34
CA HIS A 189 14.69 8.30 -20.82
C HIS A 189 13.96 9.30 -19.91
N TRP A 190 14.73 10.02 -19.09
CA TRP A 190 14.23 10.80 -17.95
C TRP A 190 13.38 12.01 -18.36
N GLY A 191 12.21 12.13 -17.74
CA GLY A 191 11.48 13.41 -17.64
C GLY A 191 12.13 14.37 -16.63
N LYS A 192 11.78 15.66 -16.69
CA LYS A 192 12.45 16.75 -15.93
C LYS A 192 12.28 16.72 -14.39
N SER A 193 11.53 15.79 -13.80
CA SER A 193 11.43 15.65 -12.33
C SER A 193 11.08 14.23 -11.86
N ASN A 194 11.56 13.88 -10.66
CA ASN A 194 11.84 12.48 -10.27
C ASN A 194 10.89 11.88 -9.22
N GLU A 195 9.81 12.58 -8.82
CA GLU A 195 9.03 12.17 -7.62
C GLU A 195 7.50 12.24 -7.77
N CYS A 196 6.79 11.16 -7.45
CA CYS A 196 5.32 11.15 -7.41
C CYS A 196 4.79 11.91 -6.19
N GLN A 197 3.57 12.45 -6.28
CA GLN A 197 3.02 13.33 -5.24
C GLN A 197 1.88 12.63 -4.49
N LYS A 198 1.81 12.85 -3.17
CA LYS A 198 0.57 12.62 -2.45
C LYS A 198 -0.45 13.67 -2.92
N PRO A 199 -1.73 13.30 -3.13
CA PRO A 199 -2.77 14.26 -3.46
C PRO A 199 -2.92 15.34 -2.38
#